data_AF-A0A0D2VNT9-F1
#
_entry.id   AF-A0A0D2VNT9-F1
#
_cell.length_a   1.000
_cell.length_b   1.000
_cell.length_c   1.000
_cell.angle_alpha   90.00
_cell.angle_beta   90.00
_cell.angle_gamma   90.00
#
_symmetry.space_group_name_H-M   'P 1'
#
loop_
_entity.id
_entity.type
_entity.pdbx_description
1 polymer ?
#
loop_
_entity_poly.entity_id
_entity_poly.type
_entity_poly.pdbx_seq_one_letter_code
_entity_poly.pdbx_strand_id
1 'polypeptide(L)'
;MTLSRLLLQLLAVLGALLVATCSATTLKRSNDHHHLANEPHHYLQYASKPHNHQGHSDASGVRRRDAAAAAAAASTLSTATLETRPCSSLNIGQYMCDQPAIDPDTQAEVGCPASAPFVVAVPCRPVAGVVCDGVTFDGNTTGFSRNVSCRYTAGTRYDTALLLSVFLGVLGVDRFYLGYPAIGVIKLCTFGFFLVGYLVDVLLILLQVVVPADGSSYVGSYYGMLRIDEPTPTPS
;
A
#
# COMPACT_ATOMS: atom_id res chain seq x y z
N MET A 1 -51.26 -9.53 20.82
CA MET A 1 -50.50 -8.49 20.07
C MET A 1 -49.79 -7.47 20.97
N THR A 2 -50.15 -7.32 22.24
CA THR A 2 -49.54 -6.35 23.17
C THR A 2 -48.25 -6.86 23.82
N LEU A 3 -48.14 -8.17 24.14
CA LEU A 3 -46.94 -8.73 24.80
C LEU A 3 -45.67 -8.66 23.92
N SER A 4 -45.78 -8.93 22.62
CA SER A 4 -44.64 -8.80 21.68
C SER A 4 -44.21 -7.34 21.49
N ARG A 5 -45.16 -6.40 21.46
CA ARG A 5 -44.86 -4.95 21.38
C ARG A 5 -44.26 -4.45 22.70
N LEU A 6 -44.73 -4.94 23.84
CA LEU A 6 -44.22 -4.59 25.16
C LEU A 6 -42.81 -5.17 25.37
N LEU A 7 -42.55 -6.40 24.92
CA LEU A 7 -41.22 -7.02 24.94
C LEU A 7 -40.25 -6.24 24.03
N LEU A 8 -40.67 -5.84 22.83
CA LEU A 8 -39.87 -5.00 21.93
C LEU A 8 -39.56 -3.64 22.55
N GLN A 9 -40.54 -3.00 23.18
CA GLN A 9 -40.33 -1.72 23.85
C GLN A 9 -39.43 -1.85 25.08
N LEU A 10 -39.57 -2.92 25.86
CA LEU A 10 -38.71 -3.17 27.02
C LEU A 10 -37.26 -3.43 26.58
N LEU A 11 -37.04 -4.23 25.54
CA LEU A 11 -35.72 -4.47 24.95
C LEU A 11 -35.12 -3.19 24.36
N ALA A 12 -35.93 -2.33 23.73
CA ALA A 12 -35.48 -1.05 23.19
C ALA A 12 -35.09 -0.06 24.30
N VAL A 13 -35.86 0.02 25.40
CA VAL A 13 -35.57 0.88 26.54
C VAL A 13 -34.35 0.36 27.33
N LEU A 14 -34.24 -0.95 27.51
CA LEU A 14 -33.08 -1.57 28.15
C LEU A 14 -31.81 -1.36 27.30
N GLY A 15 -31.93 -1.48 25.97
CA GLY A 15 -30.87 -1.15 25.03
C GLY A 15 -30.45 0.31 25.12
N ALA A 16 -31.40 1.25 25.11
CA ALA A 16 -31.10 2.68 25.24
C ALA A 16 -30.42 3.03 26.58
N LEU A 17 -30.80 2.36 27.67
CA LEU A 17 -30.20 2.54 28.99
C LEU A 17 -28.77 1.95 29.06
N LEU A 18 -28.51 0.83 28.37
CA LEU A 18 -27.18 0.25 28.19
C LEU A 18 -26.27 1.16 27.33
N VAL A 19 -26.80 1.74 26.25
CA VAL A 19 -26.07 2.69 25.40
C VAL A 19 -25.63 3.91 26.22
N ALA A 20 -26.56 4.49 26.99
CA ALA A 20 -26.29 5.67 27.80
C ALA A 20 -25.23 5.43 28.89
N THR A 21 -25.23 4.25 29.51
CA THR A 21 -24.22 3.90 30.53
C THR A 21 -22.84 3.66 29.91
N CYS A 22 -22.76 3.11 28.70
CA CYS A 22 -21.47 2.95 28.03
C CYS A 22 -20.87 4.29 27.53
N SER A 23 -21.67 5.21 27.01
CA SER A 23 -21.18 6.54 26.59
C SER A 23 -20.50 7.32 27.74
N ALA A 24 -20.98 7.15 28.97
CA ALA A 24 -20.38 7.75 30.16
C ALA A 24 -19.00 7.16 30.50
N THR A 25 -18.78 5.87 30.24
CA THR A 25 -17.48 5.20 30.47
C THR A 25 -16.43 5.50 29.40
N THR A 26 -16.83 5.68 28.13
CA THR A 26 -15.90 6.02 27.03
C THR A 26 -15.35 7.44 27.15
N LEU A 27 -16.15 8.41 27.61
CA LEU A 27 -15.69 9.80 27.80
C LEU A 27 -14.61 9.90 28.88
N LYS A 28 -14.73 9.10 29.95
CA LYS A 28 -13.76 9.09 31.05
C LYS A 28 -12.39 8.56 30.59
N ARG A 29 -12.37 7.50 29.76
CA ARG A 29 -11.13 6.85 29.28
C ARG A 29 -10.45 7.61 28.13
N SER A 30 -11.21 8.35 27.31
CA SER A 30 -10.63 9.23 26.28
C SER A 30 -9.76 10.33 26.89
N ASN A 31 -10.10 10.82 28.08
CA ASN A 31 -9.39 11.91 28.73
C ASN A 31 -7.99 11.49 29.24
N ASP A 32 -7.78 10.21 29.56
CA ASP A 32 -6.50 9.69 30.07
C ASP A 32 -5.50 9.30 28.96
N HIS A 33 -5.97 9.04 27.73
CA HIS A 33 -5.12 8.60 26.61
C HIS A 33 -4.53 9.75 25.76
N HIS A 34 -4.88 11.02 26.02
CA HIS A 34 -4.34 12.17 25.29
C HIS A 34 -2.83 12.39 25.45
N HIS A 35 -2.17 11.72 26.41
CA HIS A 35 -0.72 11.84 26.59
C HIS A 35 0.14 10.88 25.74
N LEU A 36 -0.44 9.96 24.97
CA LEU A 36 0.32 8.98 24.16
C LEU A 36 0.09 9.07 22.64
N ALA A 37 -0.80 9.94 22.17
CA ALA A 37 -1.18 10.05 20.75
C ALA A 37 -0.49 11.23 20.04
N ASN A 38 0.77 11.51 20.35
CA ASN A 38 1.58 12.39 19.50
C ASN A 38 2.40 11.54 18.53
N GLU A 39 1.77 11.08 17.45
CA GLU A 39 2.39 10.93 16.13
C GLU A 39 1.31 10.96 15.03
N PRO A 40 1.63 11.48 13.84
CA PRO A 40 0.70 12.30 13.07
C PRO A 40 -0.24 11.52 12.15
N HIS A 41 -1.48 11.99 12.11
CA HIS A 41 -2.43 12.01 10.99
C HIS A 41 -2.08 11.18 9.73
N HIS A 42 -2.55 9.93 9.68
CA HIS A 42 -2.56 9.09 8.47
C HIS A 42 -3.97 8.94 7.83
N TYR A 43 -4.85 9.95 7.98
CA TYR A 43 -6.16 9.99 7.32
C TYR A 43 -6.16 10.78 5.99
N LEU A 44 -5.06 11.47 5.66
CA LEU A 44 -4.93 12.31 4.46
C LEU A 44 -4.21 11.64 3.26
N GLN A 45 -4.11 10.31 3.22
CA GLN A 45 -3.60 9.62 2.02
C GLN A 45 -4.68 9.30 0.97
N TYR A 46 -5.88 9.90 1.10
CA TYR A 46 -6.91 9.93 0.06
C TYR A 46 -6.72 11.06 -0.97
N ALA A 47 -5.62 11.80 -0.92
CA ALA A 47 -5.30 12.80 -1.92
C ALA A 47 -3.94 12.49 -2.56
N SER A 48 -3.98 12.27 -3.88
CA SER A 48 -2.85 12.24 -4.82
C SER A 48 -1.82 11.11 -4.65
N LYS A 49 -2.04 10.00 -5.36
CA LYS A 49 -0.92 9.35 -6.06
C LYS A 49 -0.59 10.29 -7.24
N PRO A 50 0.55 11.01 -7.27
CA PRO A 50 0.97 11.61 -8.52
C PRO A 50 1.22 10.45 -9.49
N HIS A 51 0.56 10.50 -10.65
CA HIS A 51 1.10 9.83 -11.83
C HIS A 51 2.51 10.39 -12.01
N ASN A 52 3.51 9.62 -11.59
CA ASN A 52 4.87 9.86 -12.04
C ASN A 52 4.91 9.41 -13.50
N HIS A 53 4.47 10.30 -14.38
CA HIS A 53 5.05 10.35 -15.70
C HIS A 53 6.53 10.64 -15.45
N GLN A 54 7.36 9.59 -15.50
CA GLN A 54 8.79 9.71 -15.61
C GLN A 54 9.09 10.31 -16.99
N GLY A 55 8.81 11.61 -17.12
CA GLY A 55 9.26 12.47 -18.19
C GLY A 55 10.74 12.70 -17.96
N HIS A 56 11.54 11.93 -18.68
CA HIS A 56 12.94 12.23 -18.93
C HIS A 56 13.01 13.56 -19.67
N SER A 57 13.52 14.60 -19.01
CA SER A 57 13.89 15.87 -19.63
C SER A 57 15.28 16.25 -19.17
N ASP A 58 16.24 16.05 -20.06
CA ASP A 58 17.57 16.65 -20.04
C ASP A 58 17.48 18.17 -19.99
N ALA A 59 18.38 18.81 -19.23
CA ALA A 59 19.03 20.08 -19.62
C ALA A 59 20.06 20.51 -18.56
N SER A 60 21.28 19.96 -18.65
CA SER A 60 22.46 20.61 -18.10
C SER A 60 22.67 21.96 -18.79
N GLY A 61 22.34 23.04 -18.09
CA GLY A 61 22.71 24.39 -18.47
C GLY A 61 24.16 24.67 -18.12
N VAL A 62 25.08 24.50 -19.08
CA VAL A 62 26.39 25.16 -19.04
C VAL A 62 26.59 25.94 -20.34
N ARG A 63 26.48 27.26 -20.21
CA ARG A 63 26.73 28.22 -21.28
C ARG A 63 28.19 28.15 -21.73
N ARG A 64 28.39 27.86 -23.02
CA ARG A 64 29.64 28.14 -23.74
C ARG A 64 29.77 29.67 -23.89
N ARG A 65 30.91 30.21 -23.47
CA ARG A 65 31.50 31.43 -24.02
C ARG A 65 33.00 31.21 -24.19
N ASP A 66 33.36 31.12 -25.46
CA ASP A 66 34.43 31.85 -26.14
C ASP A 66 35.87 31.81 -25.59
N ALA A 67 36.70 31.27 -26.48
CA ALA A 67 37.93 31.86 -27.01
C ALA A 67 39.25 31.73 -26.21
N ALA A 68 40.15 31.00 -26.88
CA ALA A 68 41.56 31.29 -27.10
C ALA A 68 42.50 31.36 -25.89
N ALA A 69 43.43 30.39 -25.80
CA ALA A 69 44.83 30.55 -26.24
C ALA A 69 45.75 29.48 -25.61
N ALA A 70 46.81 29.15 -26.36
CA ALA A 70 48.05 28.46 -25.98
C ALA A 70 47.93 26.96 -25.62
N ALA A 71 48.26 26.04 -26.52
CA ALA A 71 49.62 25.60 -26.90
C ALA A 71 50.35 24.84 -25.78
N ALA A 72 50.39 23.50 -25.89
CA ALA A 72 51.63 22.70 -25.82
C ALA A 72 51.28 21.20 -25.71
N ALA A 73 51.83 20.43 -26.64
CA ALA A 73 52.26 19.04 -26.55
C ALA A 73 51.61 18.11 -25.50
N ALA A 74 50.71 17.25 -25.97
CA ALA A 74 50.73 15.84 -25.61
C ALA A 74 50.02 15.03 -26.69
N SER A 75 50.78 14.31 -27.50
CA SER A 75 50.32 13.13 -28.22
C SER A 75 49.90 12.09 -27.19
N THR A 76 48.70 12.23 -26.64
CA THR A 76 48.04 11.20 -25.85
C THR A 76 47.06 10.52 -26.80
N LEU A 77 47.42 9.28 -27.12
CA LEU A 77 46.54 8.19 -27.51
C LEU A 77 45.10 8.51 -27.12
N SER A 78 44.23 8.72 -28.11
CA SER A 78 42.80 8.67 -27.87
C SER A 78 42.49 7.22 -27.49
N THR A 79 42.63 6.90 -26.20
CA THR A 79 41.74 5.95 -25.57
C THR A 79 40.36 6.53 -25.80
N ALA A 80 39.75 6.12 -26.92
CA ALA A 80 38.31 6.08 -27.03
C ALA A 80 37.87 5.30 -25.80
N THR A 81 37.48 6.00 -24.75
CA THR A 81 36.56 5.46 -23.78
C THR A 81 35.39 5.03 -24.63
N LEU A 82 35.31 3.73 -24.90
CA LEU A 82 34.13 3.07 -25.42
C LEU A 82 33.00 3.54 -24.51
N GLU A 83 32.28 4.59 -24.95
CA GLU A 83 31.18 5.19 -24.20
C GLU A 83 30.04 4.19 -24.30
N THR A 84 30.17 3.17 -23.46
CA THR A 84 29.29 2.02 -23.40
C THR A 84 28.03 2.51 -22.74
N ARG A 85 26.93 2.49 -23.49
CA ARG A 85 25.61 2.85 -22.98
C ARG A 85 25.29 1.95 -21.78
N PRO A 86 25.00 2.51 -20.59
CA PRO A 86 24.80 1.71 -19.39
C PRO A 86 23.50 0.92 -19.48
N CYS A 87 23.48 -0.31 -18.96
CA CYS A 87 22.30 -1.18 -19.05
C CYS A 87 21.05 -0.59 -18.33
N SER A 88 21.24 0.32 -17.38
CA SER A 88 20.16 1.03 -16.69
C SER A 88 19.41 2.05 -17.58
N SER A 89 20.02 2.47 -18.70
CA SER A 89 19.49 3.49 -19.62
C SER A 89 18.73 2.90 -20.83
N LEU A 90 18.47 1.60 -20.85
CA LEU A 90 17.70 0.96 -21.92
C LEU A 90 16.25 1.47 -21.94
N ASN A 91 15.65 1.51 -23.12
CA ASN A 91 14.26 1.92 -23.31
C ASN A 91 13.30 0.81 -22.82
N ILE A 92 12.09 1.21 -22.43
CA ILE A 92 11.00 0.27 -22.10
C ILE A 92 10.76 -0.61 -23.34
N GLY A 93 10.85 -1.94 -23.17
CA GLY A 93 10.77 -2.93 -24.26
C GLY A 93 12.11 -3.51 -24.73
N GLN A 94 13.25 -2.94 -24.31
CA GLN A 94 14.59 -3.52 -24.55
C GLN A 94 15.08 -4.40 -23.39
N TYR A 95 14.28 -4.53 -22.34
CA TYR A 95 14.54 -5.36 -21.18
C TYR A 95 13.22 -5.83 -20.58
N MET A 96 13.25 -6.95 -19.87
CA MET A 96 12.15 -7.45 -19.04
C MET A 96 12.63 -7.59 -17.60
N CYS A 97 11.84 -7.12 -16.64
CA CYS A 97 12.16 -7.27 -15.23
C CYS A 97 11.38 -8.44 -14.64
N ASP A 98 12.05 -9.21 -13.78
CA ASP A 98 11.41 -10.30 -13.06
C ASP A 98 10.43 -9.72 -12.03
N GLN A 99 9.36 -10.45 -11.74
CA GLN A 99 8.43 -10.07 -10.67
C GLN A 99 9.09 -10.27 -9.30
N PRO A 100 8.73 -9.45 -8.29
CA PRO A 100 9.24 -9.65 -6.93
C PRO A 100 8.81 -11.02 -6.39
N ALA A 101 9.68 -11.64 -5.60
CA ALA A 101 9.38 -12.94 -5.00
C ALA A 101 8.19 -12.81 -4.04
N ILE A 102 7.25 -13.75 -4.14
CA ILE A 102 6.07 -13.82 -3.30
C ILE A 102 6.33 -14.83 -2.19
N ASP A 103 6.05 -14.44 -0.95
CA ASP A 103 6.09 -15.33 0.20
C ASP A 103 4.96 -16.38 0.12
N PRO A 104 5.24 -17.68 0.27
CA PRO A 104 4.23 -18.73 0.07
C PRO A 104 3.12 -18.74 1.14
N ASP A 105 3.38 -18.25 2.35
CA ASP A 105 2.43 -18.29 3.47
C ASP A 105 1.54 -17.05 3.52
N THR A 106 2.11 -15.90 3.17
CA THR A 106 1.43 -14.59 3.19
C THR A 106 1.00 -14.12 1.81
N GLN A 107 1.50 -14.71 0.72
CA GLN A 107 1.22 -14.26 -0.64
C GLN A 107 1.56 -12.76 -0.87
N ALA A 108 2.52 -12.23 -0.09
CA ALA A 108 2.97 -10.84 -0.16
C ALA A 108 4.37 -10.74 -0.75
N GLU A 109 4.74 -9.55 -1.26
CA GLU A 109 6.08 -9.35 -1.81
C GLU A 109 7.15 -9.37 -0.70
N VAL A 110 8.18 -10.19 -0.91
CA VAL A 110 9.31 -10.30 0.02
C VAL A 110 10.19 -9.05 -0.09
N GLY A 111 10.53 -8.45 1.05
CA GLY A 111 11.49 -7.34 1.12
C GLY A 111 10.91 -5.95 0.87
N CYS A 112 9.58 -5.78 0.92
CA CYS A 112 8.98 -4.45 0.86
C CYS A 112 9.14 -3.70 2.21
N PRO A 113 9.61 -2.44 2.22
CA PRO A 113 9.80 -1.69 3.47
C PRO A 113 8.47 -1.28 4.11
N ALA A 114 8.45 -1.19 5.45
CA ALA A 114 7.27 -0.78 6.22
C ALA A 114 6.92 0.71 6.09
N SER A 115 7.88 1.53 5.66
CA SER A 115 7.72 2.97 5.45
C SER A 115 8.04 3.36 4.02
N ALA A 116 7.43 4.45 3.55
CA ALA A 116 7.66 4.96 2.21
C ALA A 116 9.14 5.35 2.01
N PRO A 117 9.73 5.14 0.81
CA PRO A 117 9.07 4.68 -0.42
C PRO A 117 8.86 3.15 -0.46
N PHE A 118 7.64 2.71 -0.82
CA PHE A 118 7.27 1.30 -0.97
C PHE A 118 7.82 0.71 -2.27
N VAL A 119 9.14 0.52 -2.33
CA VAL A 119 9.84 0.01 -3.51
C VAL A 119 10.78 -1.14 -3.17
N VAL A 120 10.89 -2.09 -4.08
CA VAL A 120 11.81 -3.22 -4.00
C VAL A 120 12.63 -3.32 -5.30
N ALA A 121 13.90 -3.68 -5.18
CA ALA A 121 14.78 -3.86 -6.33
C ALA A 121 14.57 -5.25 -6.93
N VAL A 122 14.19 -5.30 -8.21
CA VAL A 122 14.04 -6.55 -8.98
C VAL A 122 15.10 -6.63 -10.08
N PRO A 123 15.62 -7.84 -10.39
CA PRO A 123 16.56 -8.02 -11.48
C PRO A 123 15.86 -7.88 -12.83
N CYS A 124 16.54 -7.27 -13.79
CA CYS A 124 16.08 -7.05 -15.15
C CYS A 124 17.05 -7.64 -16.17
N ARG A 125 16.48 -8.30 -17.18
CA ARG A 125 17.16 -9.01 -18.26
C ARG A 125 17.00 -8.23 -19.57
N PRO A 126 18.09 -7.75 -20.19
CA PRO A 126 18.04 -7.17 -21.52
C PRO A 126 17.57 -8.20 -22.56
N VAL A 127 16.84 -7.77 -23.59
CA VAL A 127 16.42 -8.66 -24.68
C VAL A 127 17.64 -9.15 -25.48
N ALA A 128 17.52 -10.34 -26.08
CA ALA A 128 18.58 -10.95 -26.86
C ALA A 128 19.08 -10.01 -27.98
N GLY A 129 20.41 -9.84 -28.08
CA GLY A 129 21.07 -9.02 -29.09
C GLY A 129 21.23 -7.54 -28.74
N VAL A 130 20.78 -7.10 -27.56
CA VAL A 130 21.10 -5.75 -27.06
C VAL A 130 22.49 -5.73 -26.44
N VAL A 131 23.24 -4.66 -26.73
CA VAL A 131 24.59 -4.41 -26.18
C VAL A 131 24.51 -3.26 -25.19
N CYS A 132 24.91 -3.51 -23.96
CA CYS A 132 25.04 -2.49 -22.91
C CYS A 132 26.15 -2.88 -21.93
N ASP A 133 26.75 -1.90 -21.26
CA ASP A 133 27.95 -2.10 -20.42
C ASP A 133 29.10 -2.86 -21.13
N GLY A 134 29.14 -2.77 -22.48
CA GLY A 134 30.15 -3.42 -23.31
C GLY A 134 29.95 -4.93 -23.52
N VAL A 135 28.84 -5.50 -23.07
CA VAL A 135 28.50 -6.92 -23.23
C VAL A 135 27.22 -7.10 -24.06
N THR A 136 27.15 -8.19 -24.82
CA THR A 136 25.94 -8.58 -25.57
C THR A 136 25.15 -9.58 -24.75
N PHE A 137 23.83 -9.37 -24.61
CA PHE A 137 22.97 -10.24 -23.81
C PHE A 137 22.19 -11.25 -24.67
N ASP A 138 22.01 -12.45 -24.14
CA ASP A 138 21.27 -13.55 -24.79
C ASP A 138 19.78 -13.59 -24.42
N GLY A 139 19.30 -12.66 -23.58
CA GLY A 139 17.92 -12.63 -23.09
C GLY A 139 17.67 -13.31 -21.74
N ASN A 140 18.60 -14.14 -21.26
CA ASN A 140 18.45 -14.89 -20.00
C ASN A 140 19.28 -14.32 -18.84
N THR A 141 20.33 -13.55 -19.13
CA THR A 141 21.24 -13.01 -18.11
C THR A 141 20.72 -11.69 -17.53
N THR A 142 20.85 -11.53 -16.22
CA THR A 142 20.50 -10.29 -15.52
C THR A 142 21.54 -9.21 -15.82
N GLY A 143 21.11 -8.08 -16.37
CA GLY A 143 22.01 -6.97 -16.71
C GLY A 143 22.05 -5.88 -15.62
N PHE A 144 20.90 -5.60 -15.00
CA PHE A 144 20.77 -4.53 -14.01
C PHE A 144 19.53 -4.76 -13.13
N SER A 145 19.37 -3.98 -12.07
CA SER A 145 18.17 -4.02 -11.22
C SER A 145 17.38 -2.71 -11.31
N ARG A 146 16.04 -2.80 -11.26
CA ARG A 146 15.13 -1.64 -11.19
C ARG A 146 14.31 -1.69 -9.91
N ASN A 147 13.98 -0.51 -9.40
CA ASN A 147 13.03 -0.37 -8.32
C ASN A 147 11.61 -0.44 -8.89
N VAL A 148 10.84 -1.42 -8.43
CA VAL A 148 9.41 -1.55 -8.71
C VAL A 148 8.61 -1.23 -7.46
N SER A 149 7.40 -0.69 -7.64
CA SER A 149 6.49 -0.43 -6.54
C SER A 149 6.05 -1.76 -5.92
N CYS A 150 6.08 -1.84 -4.59
CA CYS A 150 5.61 -3.00 -3.82
C CYS A 150 4.55 -2.57 -2.81
N ARG A 151 3.90 -3.56 -2.18
CA ARG A 151 2.89 -3.35 -1.16
C ARG A 151 3.33 -3.99 0.16
N TYR A 152 3.52 -3.14 1.17
CA TYR A 152 3.78 -3.63 2.51
C TYR A 152 2.50 -4.20 3.15
N THR A 153 2.59 -5.39 3.74
CA THR A 153 1.52 -6.00 4.52
C THR A 153 1.99 -6.32 5.94
N ALA A 154 1.14 -6.06 6.94
CA ALA A 154 1.44 -6.34 8.35
C ALA A 154 0.84 -7.68 8.83
N GLY A 155 0.33 -8.52 7.91
CA GLY A 155 -0.24 -9.84 8.25
C GLY A 155 -1.76 -9.85 8.45
N THR A 156 -2.43 -8.70 8.39
CA THR A 156 -3.88 -8.60 8.53
C THR A 156 -4.58 -9.15 7.29
N ARG A 157 -5.31 -10.27 7.43
CA ARG A 157 -5.95 -10.97 6.32
C ARG A 157 -7.32 -10.37 5.98
N TYR A 158 -7.54 -10.11 4.69
CA TYR A 158 -8.82 -9.60 4.20
C TYR A 158 -9.97 -10.57 4.47
N ASP A 159 -9.77 -11.85 4.14
CA ASP A 159 -10.81 -12.87 4.28
C ASP A 159 -11.28 -13.01 5.73
N THR A 160 -10.33 -12.98 6.68
CA THR A 160 -10.62 -13.01 8.11
C THR A 160 -11.41 -11.77 8.55
N ALA A 161 -11.02 -10.57 8.09
CA ALA A 161 -11.73 -9.34 8.41
C ALA A 161 -13.17 -9.36 7.88
N LEU A 162 -13.37 -9.85 6.65
CA LEU A 162 -14.69 -9.98 6.04
C LEU A 162 -15.55 -11.02 6.76
N LEU A 163 -14.97 -12.17 7.12
CA LEU A 163 -15.67 -13.22 7.85
C LEU A 163 -16.07 -12.76 9.26
N LEU A 164 -15.17 -12.06 9.97
CA LEU A 164 -15.47 -11.42 11.25
C LEU A 164 -16.58 -10.37 11.12
N SER A 165 -16.60 -9.60 10.03
CA SER A 165 -17.65 -8.61 9.78
C SER A 165 -19.00 -9.27 9.53
N VAL A 166 -19.06 -10.34 8.74
CA VAL A 166 -20.31 -11.04 8.42
C VAL A 166 -20.89 -11.76 9.65
N PHE A 167 -20.06 -12.49 10.41
CA PHE A 167 -20.53 -13.31 11.53
C PHE A 167 -20.58 -12.57 12.87
N LEU A 168 -19.62 -11.70 13.15
CA LEU A 168 -19.46 -10.99 14.43
C LEU A 168 -19.63 -9.46 14.28
N GLY A 169 -20.11 -8.96 13.13
CA GLY A 169 -20.26 -7.52 12.89
C GLY A 169 -21.31 -6.83 13.75
N VAL A 170 -22.34 -7.55 14.24
CA VAL A 170 -23.29 -6.98 15.22
C VAL A 170 -22.59 -6.64 16.55
N LEU A 171 -21.50 -7.33 16.85
CA LEU A 171 -20.62 -7.05 17.99
C LEU A 171 -19.45 -6.12 17.62
N GLY A 172 -19.27 -5.73 16.36
CA GLY A 172 -18.18 -4.85 15.94
C GLY A 172 -16.76 -5.41 16.13
N VAL A 173 -16.60 -6.74 16.19
CA VAL A 173 -15.30 -7.41 16.41
C VAL A 173 -14.33 -7.18 15.24
N ASP A 174 -14.86 -7.01 14.04
CA ASP A 174 -14.13 -6.62 12.83
C ASP A 174 -13.32 -5.32 13.01
N ARG A 175 -13.83 -4.35 13.77
CA ARG A 175 -13.11 -3.09 14.05
C ARG A 175 -12.00 -3.24 15.06
N PHE A 176 -12.14 -4.15 16.01
CA PHE A 176 -11.04 -4.49 16.91
C PHE A 176 -9.92 -5.21 16.15
N TYR A 177 -10.27 -6.09 15.21
CA TYR A 177 -9.29 -6.80 14.37
C TYR A 177 -8.46 -5.85 13.50
N LEU A 178 -9.07 -4.78 12.99
CA LEU A 178 -8.41 -3.77 12.17
C LEU A 178 -7.60 -2.73 12.96
N GLY A 179 -7.63 -2.76 14.29
CA GLY A 179 -6.94 -1.77 15.13
C GLY A 179 -7.74 -0.50 15.42
N TYR A 180 -9.08 -0.52 15.25
CA TYR A 180 -10.00 0.58 15.57
C TYR A 180 -10.83 0.30 16.83
N PRO A 181 -10.22 0.27 18.04
CA PRO A 181 -10.92 -0.13 19.26
C PRO A 181 -12.02 0.85 19.68
N ALA A 182 -11.83 2.15 19.47
CA ALA A 182 -12.83 3.16 19.85
C ALA A 182 -14.15 2.96 19.08
N ILE A 183 -14.07 2.73 17.77
CA ILE A 183 -15.25 2.50 16.92
C ILE A 183 -15.89 1.15 17.25
N GLY A 184 -15.10 0.13 17.57
CA GLY A 184 -15.59 -1.18 18.00
C GLY A 184 -16.41 -1.09 19.30
N VAL A 185 -15.92 -0.35 20.31
CA VAL A 185 -16.64 -0.18 21.59
C VAL A 185 -17.95 0.57 21.39
N ILE A 186 -17.97 1.62 20.55
CA ILE A 186 -19.21 2.36 20.24
C ILE A 186 -20.26 1.42 19.63
N LYS A 187 -19.86 0.50 18.76
CA LYS A 187 -20.78 -0.48 18.15
C LYS A 187 -21.29 -1.52 19.13
N LEU A 188 -20.42 -2.03 20.01
CA LEU A 188 -20.83 -2.94 21.08
C LEU A 188 -21.86 -2.29 22.00
N CYS A 189 -21.62 -1.03 22.37
CA CYS A 189 -22.48 -0.31 23.29
C CYS A 189 -23.80 0.11 22.66
N THR A 190 -23.82 0.28 21.35
CA THR A 190 -25.04 0.46 20.59
C THR A 190 -25.65 -0.87 20.17
N PHE A 191 -25.17 -2.04 20.61
CA PHE A 191 -25.67 -3.36 20.15
C PHE A 191 -25.78 -3.47 18.60
N GLY A 192 -24.90 -2.77 17.87
CA GLY A 192 -24.93 -2.67 16.41
C GLY A 192 -26.22 -2.03 15.82
N PHE A 193 -26.88 -1.16 16.58
CA PHE A 193 -28.35 -1.08 16.62
C PHE A 193 -29.07 -0.82 15.29
N PHE A 194 -29.93 -1.80 14.96
CA PHE A 194 -30.84 -1.89 13.81
C PHE A 194 -30.22 -2.26 12.46
N LEU A 195 -29.16 -3.07 12.44
CA LEU A 195 -28.63 -3.75 11.23
C LEU A 195 -27.95 -2.83 10.21
N VAL A 196 -28.22 -1.52 10.25
CA VAL A 196 -27.60 -0.52 9.37
C VAL A 196 -26.10 -0.39 9.66
N GLY A 197 -25.70 -0.31 10.93
CA GLY A 197 -24.28 -0.24 11.30
C GLY A 197 -23.50 -1.48 10.83
N TYR A 198 -24.10 -2.66 11.01
CA TYR A 198 -23.60 -3.92 10.49
C TYR A 198 -23.45 -3.90 8.96
N LEU A 199 -24.48 -3.47 8.22
CA LEU A 199 -24.45 -3.42 6.77
C LEU A 199 -23.38 -2.45 6.24
N VAL A 200 -23.25 -1.28 6.87
CA VAL A 200 -22.23 -0.27 6.54
C VAL A 200 -20.83 -0.85 6.78
N ASP A 201 -20.63 -1.62 7.84
CA ASP A 201 -19.33 -2.24 8.12
C ASP A 201 -18.93 -3.29 7.11
N VAL A 202 -19.87 -4.17 6.78
CA VAL A 202 -19.66 -5.17 5.73
C VAL A 202 -19.31 -4.47 4.41
N LEU A 203 -20.02 -3.40 4.05
CA LEU A 203 -19.74 -2.64 2.83
C LEU A 203 -18.36 -1.96 2.85
N LEU A 204 -17.98 -1.34 3.96
CA LEU A 204 -16.70 -0.63 4.10
C LEU A 204 -15.50 -1.58 4.00
N ILE A 205 -15.62 -2.80 4.55
CA ILE A 205 -14.59 -3.83 4.43
C ILE A 205 -14.62 -4.45 3.03
N LEU A 206 -15.80 -4.77 2.49
CA LEU A 206 -15.95 -5.35 1.16
C LEU A 206 -15.32 -4.46 0.09
N LEU A 207 -15.62 -3.16 0.12
CA LEU A 207 -15.06 -2.17 -0.80
C LEU A 207 -13.58 -1.85 -0.52
N GLN A 208 -12.97 -2.44 0.51
CA GLN A 208 -11.58 -2.19 0.94
C GLN A 208 -11.26 -0.70 1.17
N VAL A 209 -12.28 0.12 1.46
CA VAL A 209 -12.16 1.54 1.79
C VAL A 209 -11.50 1.71 3.16
N VAL A 210 -11.80 0.80 4.08
CA VAL A 210 -11.13 0.76 5.38
C VAL A 210 -9.90 -0.12 5.25
N VAL A 211 -8.76 0.43 5.64
CA VAL A 211 -7.45 -0.22 5.70
C VAL A 211 -7.11 -0.47 7.18
N PRO A 212 -6.25 -1.44 7.53
CA PRO A 212 -5.75 -1.59 8.89
C PRO A 212 -5.20 -0.27 9.46
N ALA A 213 -5.30 -0.08 10.78
CA ALA A 213 -4.86 1.14 11.46
C ALA A 213 -3.37 1.47 11.24
N ASP A 214 -2.55 0.46 10.93
CA ASP A 214 -1.12 0.59 10.63
C ASP A 214 -0.84 1.15 9.22
N GLY A 215 -1.88 1.37 8.40
CA GLY A 215 -1.74 1.81 7.00
C GLY A 215 -1.22 0.75 6.03
N SER A 216 -0.98 -0.48 6.51
CA SER A 216 -0.52 -1.59 5.69
C SER A 216 -1.60 -2.13 4.75
N SER A 217 -1.20 -2.81 3.68
CA SER A 217 -2.14 -3.51 2.79
C SER A 217 -2.70 -4.76 3.45
N TYR A 218 -3.93 -5.14 3.08
CA TYR A 218 -4.45 -6.45 3.44
C TYR A 218 -3.63 -7.56 2.79
N VAL A 219 -3.45 -8.65 3.53
CA VAL A 219 -3.02 -9.92 2.98
C VAL A 219 -4.20 -10.52 2.21
N GLY A 220 -4.01 -10.79 0.93
CA GLY A 220 -5.00 -11.40 0.05
C GLY A 220 -4.40 -12.54 -0.76
N SER A 221 -5.25 -13.47 -1.19
CA SER A 221 -4.83 -14.50 -2.15
C SER A 221 -4.53 -13.87 -3.50
N TYR A 222 -3.57 -14.43 -4.26
CA TYR A 222 -3.19 -13.95 -5.61
C TYR A 222 -4.38 -13.86 -6.58
N TYR A 223 -5.39 -14.73 -6.43
CA TYR A 223 -6.64 -14.72 -7.21
C TYR A 223 -7.81 -14.01 -6.50
N GLY A 224 -7.54 -13.28 -5.43
CA GLY A 224 -8.53 -12.58 -4.61
C GLY A 224 -8.99 -11.24 -5.20
N MET A 225 -9.92 -10.59 -4.52
CA MET A 225 -10.40 -9.26 -4.90
C MET A 225 -9.25 -8.23 -4.81
N LEU A 226 -8.84 -7.74 -5.97
CA LEU A 226 -7.84 -6.68 -6.09
C LEU A 226 -8.42 -5.32 -5.64
N ARG A 227 -7.56 -4.48 -5.07
CA ARG A 227 -7.92 -3.08 -4.81
C ARG A 227 -8.13 -2.35 -6.14
N ILE A 228 -9.01 -1.35 -6.12
CA ILE A 228 -9.30 -0.52 -7.31
C ILE A 228 -8.04 0.21 -7.81
N ASP A 229 -7.08 0.48 -6.93
CA ASP A 229 -5.79 1.08 -7.26
C ASP A 229 -4.68 0.07 -7.61
N GLU A 230 -4.99 -1.23 -7.64
CA GLU A 230 -4.02 -2.26 -8.02
C GLU A 230 -3.74 -2.17 -9.52
N PRO A 231 -2.48 -1.92 -9.94
CA PRO A 231 -2.09 -2.14 -11.32
C PRO A 231 -2.31 -3.63 -11.61
N THR A 232 -3.20 -3.94 -12.55
CA THR A 232 -3.42 -5.32 -12.98
C THR A 232 -2.07 -5.97 -13.32
N PRO A 233 -1.77 -7.18 -12.81
CA PRO A 233 -0.59 -7.91 -13.24
C PRO A 233 -0.64 -8.02 -14.75
N THR A 234 0.33 -7.41 -15.42
CA THR A 234 0.46 -7.54 -16.87
C THR A 234 0.84 -9.00 -17.14
N PRO A 235 0.10 -9.72 -18.00
CA PRO A 235 0.49 -11.06 -18.37
C PRO A 235 1.86 -10.98 -19.05
N SER A 236 2.78 -11.80 -18.55
CA SER A 236 4.11 -12.07 -19.12
C SER A 236 4.01 -12.62 -20.53
#